data_AF-A0A091T972-F1
#
_entry.id   AF-A0A091T972-F1
#
_cell.length_a   1.000
_cell.length_b   1.000
_cell.length_c   1.000
_cell.angle_alpha   90.00
_cell.angle_beta   90.00
_cell.angle_gamma   90.00
#
_symmetry.space_group_name_H-M   'P 1'
#
loop_
_entity.id
_entity.type
_entity.pdbx_description
1 polymer ?
#
loop_
_entity_poly.entity_id
_entity_poly.type
_entity_poly.pdbx_seq_one_letter_code
_entity_poly.pdbx_strand_id
1 'polypeptide(L)'
;FFSTSEGRHCEVHQMIGNYMWDQKRNVSFDIGVTKESLLPLWWNGSEPLWVTMMKEKKNVSMYYWPGCEVEILGVRPSYCREYFSVPTDKNFADAISDALESLRNGSAEMAAVYYERIDVEGHHYGPSSQQRKNALKEVDKALTNMLSLIKSKGLQHDLNVILFSDHGMTDISWADKVIELKNYINMSDTIQMKDRGPVVSLWPAPEKHAEIHKKLKAVEHMDVYNIQDIPDRFFYKKGKFVSPLTLVAEKGWFIVE
;
A
#
# COMPACT_ATOMS: atom_id res chain seq x y z
N PHE A 1 2.92 3.35 -1.06
CA PHE A 1 3.73 3.23 -2.30
C PHE A 1 3.44 4.30 -3.35
N PHE A 2 2.22 4.42 -3.86
CA PHE A 2 1.91 5.26 -5.04
C PHE A 2 2.14 6.76 -4.86
N SER A 3 1.76 7.30 -3.70
CA SER A 3 2.01 8.72 -3.41
C SER A 3 3.49 9.06 -3.46
N THR A 4 4.37 8.13 -3.06
CA THR A 4 5.83 8.30 -3.12
C THR A 4 6.37 8.24 -4.55
N SER A 5 5.85 7.32 -5.38
CA SER A 5 6.30 7.20 -6.77
C SER A 5 5.76 8.30 -7.70
N GLU A 6 4.71 9.02 -7.29
CA GLU A 6 4.03 10.01 -8.15
C GLU A 6 4.10 11.44 -7.61
N GLY A 7 4.38 11.63 -6.32
CA GLY A 7 4.34 12.94 -5.66
C GLY A 7 2.93 13.54 -5.58
N ARG A 8 1.89 12.69 -5.56
CA ARG A 8 0.47 13.07 -5.58
C ARG A 8 -0.28 12.46 -4.39
N HIS A 9 -1.33 13.14 -3.95
CA HIS A 9 -2.24 12.59 -2.93
C HIS A 9 -3.19 11.51 -3.50
N CYS A 10 -3.73 10.66 -2.64
CA CYS A 10 -4.57 9.52 -3.02
C CYS A 10 -5.80 9.90 -3.84
N GLU A 11 -6.41 11.05 -3.56
CA GLU A 11 -7.55 11.54 -4.35
C GLU A 11 -7.21 11.91 -5.79
N VAL A 12 -5.93 12.07 -6.13
CA VAL A 12 -5.43 12.38 -7.47
C VAL A 12 -5.02 11.11 -8.18
N HIS A 13 -4.21 10.26 -7.54
CA HIS A 13 -3.72 9.02 -8.17
C HIS A 13 -4.70 7.86 -8.14
N GLN A 14 -5.81 8.00 -7.40
CA GLN A 14 -6.96 7.09 -7.39
C GLN A 14 -6.76 5.75 -6.67
N MET A 15 -5.55 5.43 -6.19
CA MET A 15 -5.35 4.31 -5.27
C MET A 15 -5.63 4.77 -3.83
N ILE A 16 -6.88 4.59 -3.40
CA ILE A 16 -7.40 5.12 -2.12
C ILE A 16 -7.46 4.06 -1.00
N GLY A 17 -7.01 2.83 -1.25
CA GLY A 17 -7.02 1.78 -0.23
C GLY A 17 -6.38 0.49 -0.73
N ASN A 18 -6.04 -0.38 0.21
CA ASN A 18 -5.57 -1.74 -0.10
C ASN A 18 -6.70 -2.60 -0.67
N TYR A 19 -7.94 -2.29 -0.29
CA TYR A 19 -9.14 -2.92 -0.80
C TYR A 19 -10.06 -1.86 -1.42
N MET A 20 -10.40 -2.00 -2.70
CA MET A 20 -11.24 -1.05 -3.43
C MET A 20 -12.28 -1.79 -4.26
N TRP A 21 -13.37 -1.10 -4.62
CA TRP A 21 -14.44 -1.65 -5.43
C TRP A 21 -14.94 -0.60 -6.43
N ASP A 22 -15.07 -0.99 -7.70
CA ASP A 22 -15.73 -0.18 -8.72
C ASP A 22 -17.17 -0.66 -8.87
N GLN A 23 -18.11 0.05 -8.24
CA GLN A 23 -19.54 -0.27 -8.28
C GLN A 23 -20.10 -0.39 -9.70
N LYS A 24 -19.59 0.41 -10.66
CA LYS A 24 -20.13 0.42 -12.04
C LYS A 24 -19.75 -0.84 -12.81
N ARG A 25 -18.54 -1.36 -12.56
CA ARG A 25 -17.99 -2.53 -13.26
C ARG A 25 -18.12 -3.81 -12.44
N ASN A 26 -18.47 -3.68 -11.16
CA ASN A 26 -18.53 -4.75 -10.18
C ASN A 26 -17.23 -5.58 -10.12
N VAL A 27 -16.09 -4.89 -10.08
CA VAL A 27 -14.76 -5.50 -9.96
C VAL A 27 -14.05 -4.98 -8.72
N SER A 28 -13.17 -5.81 -8.16
CA SER A 28 -12.46 -5.50 -6.92
C SER A 28 -10.96 -5.39 -7.12
N PHE A 29 -10.35 -4.49 -6.36
CA PHE A 29 -8.94 -4.52 -6.05
C PHE A 29 -8.81 -5.07 -4.64
N ASP A 30 -8.22 -6.25 -4.48
CA ASP A 30 -8.11 -6.93 -3.19
C ASP A 30 -6.64 -7.16 -2.87
N ILE A 31 -6.00 -6.09 -2.38
CA ILE A 31 -4.60 -5.99 -1.97
C ILE A 31 -3.59 -6.56 -2.98
N GLY A 32 -3.91 -6.47 -4.28
CA GLY A 32 -3.02 -6.97 -5.34
C GLY A 32 -3.07 -8.48 -5.57
N VAL A 33 -3.85 -9.25 -4.82
CA VAL A 33 -3.83 -10.74 -4.86
C VAL A 33 -4.67 -11.30 -6.00
N THR A 34 -5.74 -10.60 -6.39
CA THR A 34 -6.67 -11.08 -7.43
C THR A 34 -6.21 -10.70 -8.83
N LYS A 35 -6.59 -11.47 -9.85
CA LYS A 35 -6.35 -11.12 -11.26
C LYS A 35 -6.95 -9.76 -11.64
N GLU A 36 -8.07 -9.40 -11.03
CA GLU A 36 -8.74 -8.10 -11.22
C GLU A 36 -7.90 -6.94 -10.68
N SER A 37 -7.02 -7.18 -9.71
CA SER A 37 -6.11 -6.15 -9.19
C SER A 37 -5.09 -5.72 -10.25
N LEU A 38 -4.82 -6.54 -11.28
CA LEU A 38 -3.93 -6.19 -12.39
C LEU A 38 -4.58 -5.30 -13.45
N LEU A 39 -5.89 -5.01 -13.34
CA LEU A 39 -6.60 -4.18 -14.32
C LEU A 39 -6.05 -2.75 -14.30
N PRO A 40 -5.65 -2.16 -15.45
CA PRO A 40 -5.16 -0.78 -15.52
C PRO A 40 -6.14 0.28 -14.97
N LEU A 41 -7.42 -0.07 -14.81
CA LEU A 41 -8.45 0.71 -14.13
C LEU A 41 -7.98 1.32 -12.78
N TRP A 42 -7.27 0.53 -11.99
CA TRP A 42 -6.80 0.89 -10.64
C TRP A 42 -5.57 1.81 -10.68
N TRP A 43 -4.72 1.64 -11.69
CA TRP A 43 -3.37 2.19 -11.72
C TRP A 43 -3.24 3.42 -12.62
N ASN A 44 -4.07 3.55 -13.65
CA ASN A 44 -3.99 4.64 -14.64
C ASN A 44 -4.51 6.00 -14.12
N GLY A 45 -4.74 6.15 -12.81
CA GLY A 45 -5.17 7.42 -12.24
C GLY A 45 -4.10 8.50 -12.32
N SER A 46 -2.83 8.12 -12.38
CA SER A 46 -1.67 9.01 -12.54
C SER A 46 -0.47 8.19 -13.02
N GLU A 47 0.60 8.87 -13.43
CA GLU A 47 1.79 8.22 -13.98
C GLU A 47 2.87 8.10 -12.90
N PRO A 48 3.27 6.89 -12.48
CA PRO A 48 4.38 6.69 -11.55
C PRO A 48 5.73 6.96 -12.23
N LEU A 49 6.70 7.41 -11.43
CA LEU A 49 8.04 7.81 -11.90
C LEU A 49 8.69 6.76 -12.81
N TRP A 50 8.55 5.47 -12.52
CA TRP A 50 9.13 4.42 -13.35
C TRP A 50 8.54 4.38 -14.76
N VAL A 51 7.23 4.68 -14.92
CA VAL A 51 6.59 4.78 -16.24
C VAL A 51 7.15 5.99 -17.00
N THR A 52 7.30 7.13 -16.32
CA THR A 52 7.92 8.32 -16.92
C THR A 52 9.34 8.02 -17.40
N MET A 53 10.14 7.33 -16.59
CA MET A 53 11.51 6.92 -16.97
C MET A 53 11.52 6.01 -18.20
N MET A 54 10.64 5.00 -18.24
CA MET A 54 10.52 4.11 -19.41
C MET A 54 10.12 4.88 -20.67
N LYS A 55 9.21 5.86 -20.57
CA LYS A 55 8.82 6.73 -21.70
C LYS A 55 9.98 7.61 -22.18
N GLU A 56 10.83 8.06 -21.27
CA GLU A 56 12.08 8.77 -21.55
C GLU A 56 13.24 7.83 -21.94
N LYS A 57 12.93 6.57 -22.31
CA LYS A 57 13.88 5.56 -22.79
C LYS A 57 14.97 5.22 -21.77
N LYS A 58 14.66 5.34 -20.48
CA LYS A 58 15.50 4.88 -19.37
C LYS A 58 14.97 3.55 -18.87
N ASN A 59 15.85 2.57 -18.77
CA ASN A 59 15.57 1.25 -18.25
C ASN A 59 15.37 1.27 -16.74
N VAL A 60 14.38 0.50 -16.29
CA VAL A 60 14.04 0.37 -14.87
C VAL A 60 14.00 -1.11 -14.48
N SER A 61 14.70 -1.45 -13.40
CA SER A 61 14.66 -2.77 -12.76
C SER A 61 13.94 -2.70 -11.42
N MET A 62 12.89 -3.50 -11.25
CA MET A 62 12.09 -3.52 -10.02
C MET A 62 12.12 -4.90 -9.38
N TYR A 63 12.30 -4.95 -8.06
CA TYR A 63 12.43 -6.18 -7.29
C TYR A 63 11.38 -6.19 -6.17
N TYR A 64 10.40 -7.09 -6.31
CA TYR A 64 9.27 -7.30 -5.41
C TYR A 64 8.37 -6.08 -5.22
N TRP A 65 8.53 -5.03 -6.02
CA TRP A 65 7.79 -3.79 -5.88
C TRP A 65 6.33 -3.98 -6.32
N PRO A 66 5.32 -3.85 -5.43
CA PRO A 66 3.93 -4.05 -5.82
C PRO A 66 3.50 -3.08 -6.92
N GLY A 67 3.01 -3.63 -8.03
CA GLY A 67 2.63 -2.87 -9.23
C GLY A 67 3.67 -2.90 -10.36
N CYS A 68 4.87 -3.48 -10.17
CA CYS A 68 5.81 -3.65 -11.29
C CYS A 68 5.33 -4.69 -12.32
N GLU A 69 4.49 -5.61 -11.88
CA GLU A 69 3.85 -6.67 -12.66
C GLU A 69 2.69 -6.14 -13.53
N VAL A 70 2.32 -4.87 -13.37
CA VAL A 70 1.16 -4.26 -14.05
C VAL A 70 1.62 -3.44 -15.26
N GLU A 71 0.84 -3.53 -16.33
CA GLU A 71 0.96 -2.59 -17.44
C GLU A 71 0.24 -1.29 -17.08
N ILE A 72 1.00 -0.27 -16.67
CA ILE A 72 0.48 1.02 -16.25
C ILE A 72 0.62 1.99 -17.43
N LEU A 73 -0.49 2.57 -17.88
CA LEU A 73 -0.55 3.48 -19.03
C LEU A 73 0.09 2.92 -20.31
N GLY A 74 -0.02 1.60 -20.52
CA GLY A 74 0.53 0.90 -21.68
C GLY A 74 2.05 0.64 -21.59
N VAL A 75 2.64 0.80 -20.41
CA VAL A 75 4.09 0.68 -20.19
C VAL A 75 4.38 -0.34 -19.10
N ARG A 76 5.50 -1.05 -19.23
CA ARG A 76 6.06 -2.00 -18.24
C ARG A 76 7.53 -1.66 -17.97
N PRO A 77 8.07 -1.95 -16.78
CA PRO A 77 9.50 -1.75 -16.51
C PRO A 77 10.34 -2.71 -17.37
N SER A 78 11.62 -2.40 -17.58
CA SER A 78 12.55 -3.27 -18.32
C SER A 78 12.74 -4.63 -17.63
N TYR A 79 12.69 -4.65 -16.30
CA TYR A 79 12.71 -5.86 -15.50
C TYR A 79 11.79 -5.73 -14.28
N CYS A 80 11.02 -6.77 -13.99
CA CYS A 80 10.22 -6.90 -12.77
C CYS A 80 10.41 -8.31 -12.21
N ARG A 81 10.95 -8.40 -11.01
CA ARG A 81 10.85 -9.61 -10.18
C ARG A 81 9.59 -9.46 -9.35
N GLU A 82 8.52 -10.14 -9.76
CA GLU A 82 7.19 -9.99 -9.17
C GLU A 82 7.17 -10.35 -7.69
N TYR A 83 6.30 -9.67 -6.93
CA TYR A 83 5.98 -10.04 -5.57
C TYR A 83 5.06 -11.28 -5.59
N PHE A 84 5.47 -12.35 -4.92
CA PHE A 84 4.67 -13.57 -4.77
C PHE A 84 4.36 -13.90 -3.30
N SER A 85 5.34 -13.70 -2.45
CA SER A 85 5.26 -13.90 -1.00
C SER A 85 6.23 -12.95 -0.31
N VAL A 86 6.05 -12.75 1.00
CA VAL A 86 6.94 -11.95 1.84
C VAL A 86 8.42 -12.29 1.54
N PRO A 87 9.21 -11.35 0.97
CA PRO A 87 10.61 -11.60 0.67
C PRO A 87 11.41 -11.90 1.93
N THR A 88 12.21 -12.97 1.90
CA THR A 88 13.12 -13.29 3.01
C THR A 88 14.28 -12.30 3.08
N ASP A 89 15.00 -12.28 4.20
CA ASP A 89 16.22 -11.46 4.35
C ASP A 89 17.26 -11.77 3.28
N LYS A 90 17.36 -13.05 2.89
CA LYS A 90 18.22 -13.46 1.78
C LYS A 90 17.72 -12.89 0.45
N ASN A 91 16.41 -12.96 0.17
CA ASN A 91 15.86 -12.40 -1.06
C ASN A 91 16.12 -10.88 -1.15
N PHE A 92 16.02 -10.17 -0.03
CA PHE A 92 16.32 -8.74 0.03
C PHE A 92 17.80 -8.45 -0.25
N ALA A 93 18.71 -9.16 0.39
CA ALA A 93 20.15 -9.01 0.16
C ALA A 93 20.54 -9.35 -1.29
N ASP A 94 19.98 -10.43 -1.86
CA ASP A 94 20.21 -10.81 -3.25
C ASP A 94 19.65 -9.75 -4.21
N ALA A 95 18.43 -9.24 -3.97
CA ALA A 95 17.83 -8.18 -4.78
C ALA A 95 18.64 -6.88 -4.76
N ILE A 96 19.21 -6.49 -3.62
CA ILE A 96 20.14 -5.35 -3.55
C ILE A 96 21.38 -5.60 -4.42
N SER A 97 21.98 -6.80 -4.33
CA SER A 97 23.15 -7.15 -5.12
C SER A 97 22.84 -7.11 -6.62
N ASP A 98 21.71 -7.69 -7.04
CA ASP A 98 21.25 -7.72 -8.42
C ASP A 98 20.93 -6.30 -8.94
N ALA A 99 20.29 -5.47 -8.11
CA ALA A 99 20.01 -4.08 -8.43
C ALA A 99 21.30 -3.30 -8.70
N LEU A 100 22.30 -3.40 -7.81
CA LEU A 100 23.60 -2.76 -7.99
C LEU A 100 24.32 -3.26 -9.25
N GLU A 101 24.19 -4.53 -9.58
CA GLU A 101 24.75 -5.08 -10.81
C GLU A 101 24.07 -4.51 -12.05
N SER A 102 22.73 -4.41 -12.05
CA SER A 102 21.97 -3.84 -13.16
C SER A 102 22.31 -2.37 -13.42
N LEU A 103 22.55 -1.61 -12.36
CA LEU A 103 22.99 -0.22 -12.43
C LEU A 103 24.43 -0.13 -12.95
N ARG A 104 25.34 -0.98 -12.44
CA ARG A 104 26.76 -0.97 -12.81
C ARG A 104 26.98 -1.30 -14.28
N ASN A 105 26.27 -2.30 -14.80
CA ASN A 105 26.46 -2.76 -16.18
C ASN A 105 25.64 -1.94 -17.21
N GLY A 106 24.91 -0.92 -16.76
CA GLY A 106 24.12 -0.04 -17.63
C GLY A 106 22.83 -0.68 -18.17
N SER A 107 22.39 -1.81 -17.62
CA SER A 107 21.09 -2.42 -17.99
C SER A 107 19.90 -1.71 -17.34
N ALA A 108 20.14 -0.87 -16.32
CA ALA A 108 19.12 0.00 -15.71
C ALA A 108 19.70 1.36 -15.31
N GLU A 109 18.91 2.42 -15.44
CA GLU A 109 19.20 3.75 -14.87
C GLU A 109 18.54 3.94 -13.50
N MET A 110 17.53 3.13 -13.17
CA MET A 110 16.93 3.06 -11.84
C MET A 110 16.67 1.62 -11.44
N ALA A 111 16.99 1.29 -10.19
CA ALA A 111 16.57 0.06 -9.55
C ALA A 111 15.73 0.35 -8.30
N ALA A 112 14.64 -0.37 -8.10
CA ALA A 112 13.75 -0.25 -6.94
C ALA A 112 13.59 -1.61 -6.26
N VAL A 113 13.83 -1.69 -4.95
CA VAL A 113 13.76 -2.93 -4.17
C VAL A 113 12.75 -2.74 -3.04
N TYR A 114 11.80 -3.67 -2.93
CA TYR A 114 10.81 -3.70 -1.85
C TYR A 114 11.14 -4.78 -0.82
N TYR A 115 10.79 -4.51 0.44
CA TYR A 115 10.94 -5.41 1.58
C TYR A 115 9.84 -5.20 2.61
N GLU A 116 9.33 -6.29 3.17
CA GLU A 116 8.09 -6.27 3.96
C GLU A 116 8.26 -6.81 5.39
N ARG A 117 9.30 -7.59 5.70
CA ARG A 117 9.32 -8.37 6.95
C ARG A 117 9.25 -7.51 8.23
N ILE A 118 9.77 -6.27 8.21
CA ILE A 118 9.61 -5.34 9.36
C ILE A 118 8.13 -5.08 9.66
N ASP A 119 7.31 -4.92 8.63
CA ASP A 119 5.87 -4.72 8.74
C ASP A 119 5.18 -5.99 9.26
N VAL A 120 5.50 -7.16 8.68
CA VAL A 120 5.00 -8.48 9.12
C VAL A 120 5.24 -8.71 10.60
N GLU A 121 6.48 -8.55 11.07
CA GLU A 121 6.79 -8.75 12.50
C GLU A 121 6.16 -7.67 13.39
N GLY A 122 5.98 -6.46 12.85
CA GLY A 122 5.27 -5.38 13.52
C GLY A 122 3.79 -5.70 13.73
N HIS A 123 3.13 -6.29 12.74
CA HIS A 123 1.75 -6.76 12.82
C HIS A 123 1.58 -7.96 13.75
N HIS A 124 2.42 -8.98 13.62
CA HIS A 124 2.28 -10.22 14.40
C HIS A 124 2.63 -10.06 15.88
N TYR A 125 3.62 -9.22 16.21
CA TYR A 125 4.18 -9.15 17.56
C TYR A 125 4.13 -7.75 18.18
N GLY A 126 3.71 -6.74 17.43
CA GLY A 126 3.64 -5.34 17.88
C GLY A 126 4.92 -4.55 17.59
N PRO A 127 4.83 -3.21 17.45
CA PRO A 127 5.93 -2.34 17.06
C PRO A 127 7.11 -2.37 18.04
N SER A 128 6.92 -2.66 19.32
CA SER A 128 8.00 -2.66 20.32
C SER A 128 8.71 -4.01 20.51
N SER A 129 8.26 -5.05 19.79
CA SER A 129 8.69 -6.44 19.97
C SER A 129 10.15 -6.73 19.62
N GLN A 130 10.67 -7.84 20.14
CA GLN A 130 12.02 -8.29 19.80
C GLN A 130 12.08 -8.84 18.37
N GLN A 131 11.00 -9.45 17.87
CA GLN A 131 10.87 -9.98 16.53
C GLN A 131 11.02 -8.86 15.48
N ARG A 132 10.27 -7.76 15.65
CA ARG A 132 10.40 -6.58 14.78
C ARG A 132 11.80 -5.97 14.84
N LYS A 133 12.37 -5.85 16.04
CA LYS A 133 13.76 -5.38 16.21
C LYS A 133 14.79 -6.31 15.52
N ASN A 134 14.54 -7.62 15.50
CA ASN A 134 15.41 -8.57 14.82
C ASN A 134 15.29 -8.43 13.29
N ALA A 135 14.09 -8.28 12.73
CA ALA A 135 13.92 -7.98 11.31
C ALA A 135 14.65 -6.70 10.90
N LEU A 136 14.57 -5.64 11.72
CA LEU A 136 15.32 -4.41 11.49
C LEU A 136 16.84 -4.63 11.47
N LYS A 137 17.38 -5.47 12.35
CA LYS A 137 18.82 -5.81 12.35
C LYS A 137 19.26 -6.53 11.08
N GLU A 138 18.41 -7.36 10.48
CA GLU A 138 18.74 -8.03 9.21
C GLU A 138 18.74 -7.04 8.04
N VAL A 139 17.83 -6.05 8.04
CA VAL A 139 17.88 -4.92 7.09
C VAL A 139 19.16 -4.10 7.27
N ASP A 140 19.54 -3.77 8.50
CA ASP A 140 20.77 -3.02 8.81
C ASP A 140 22.04 -3.74 8.29
N LYS A 141 22.12 -5.06 8.45
CA LYS A 141 23.19 -5.88 7.86
C LYS A 141 23.20 -5.82 6.33
N ALA A 142 22.03 -5.93 5.69
CA ALA A 142 21.91 -5.87 4.24
C ALA A 142 22.35 -4.49 3.70
N LEU A 143 21.98 -3.40 4.37
CA LEU A 143 22.41 -2.04 4.02
C LEU A 143 23.91 -1.82 4.25
N THR A 144 24.48 -2.37 5.32
CA THR A 144 25.93 -2.33 5.55
C THR A 144 26.69 -3.05 4.42
N ASN A 145 26.19 -4.21 3.99
CA ASN A 145 26.73 -4.94 2.85
C ASN A 145 26.55 -4.16 1.53
N MET A 146 25.40 -3.52 1.33
CA MET A 146 25.14 -2.66 0.17
C MET A 146 26.20 -1.56 0.03
N LEU A 147 26.53 -0.84 1.12
CA LEU A 147 27.57 0.20 1.10
C LEU A 147 28.95 -0.38 0.72
N SER A 148 29.26 -1.58 1.20
CA SER A 148 30.50 -2.28 0.85
C SER A 148 30.53 -2.68 -0.64
N LEU A 149 29.40 -3.14 -1.18
CA LEU A 149 29.24 -3.48 -2.59
C LEU A 149 29.31 -2.24 -3.51
N ILE A 150 28.69 -1.13 -3.12
CA ILE A 150 28.77 0.14 -3.87
C ILE A 150 30.24 0.56 -4.00
N LYS A 151 31.01 0.48 -2.90
CA LYS A 151 32.45 0.78 -2.92
C LYS A 151 33.24 -0.17 -3.80
N SER A 152 33.08 -1.48 -3.62
CA SER A 152 33.86 -2.48 -4.36
C SER A 152 33.53 -2.52 -5.85
N LYS A 153 32.32 -2.11 -6.24
CA LYS A 153 31.88 -1.97 -7.63
C LYS A 153 32.21 -0.61 -8.25
N GLY A 154 32.80 0.32 -7.51
CA GLY A 154 33.18 1.64 -8.02
C GLY A 154 32.01 2.59 -8.27
N LEU A 155 30.84 2.36 -7.66
CA LEU A 155 29.61 3.13 -7.91
C LEU A 155 29.48 4.41 -7.07
N GLN A 156 30.48 4.73 -6.24
CA GLN A 156 30.38 5.76 -5.19
C GLN A 156 30.11 7.18 -5.72
N HIS A 157 30.49 7.46 -6.97
CA HIS A 157 30.35 8.79 -7.58
C HIS A 157 29.21 8.89 -8.59
N ASP A 158 28.61 7.75 -8.95
CA ASP A 158 27.62 7.64 -10.03
C ASP A 158 26.27 7.08 -9.56
N LEU A 159 26.15 6.70 -8.29
CA LEU A 159 24.93 6.14 -7.70
C LEU A 159 24.42 6.97 -6.52
N ASN A 160 23.14 7.35 -6.57
CA ASN A 160 22.39 7.83 -5.41
C ASN A 160 21.53 6.70 -4.83
N VAL A 161 21.43 6.63 -3.51
CA VAL A 161 20.55 5.68 -2.81
C VAL A 161 19.52 6.46 -2.00
N ILE A 162 18.25 6.13 -2.19
CA ILE A 162 17.12 6.71 -1.44
C ILE A 162 16.44 5.57 -0.69
N LEU A 163 16.19 5.78 0.61
CA LEU A 163 15.46 4.83 1.47
C LEU A 163 14.28 5.55 2.11
N PHE A 164 13.12 4.90 2.13
CA PHE A 164 11.91 5.38 2.79
C PHE A 164 11.01 4.20 3.19
N SER A 165 10.05 4.47 4.06
CA SER A 165 8.89 3.59 4.29
C SER A 165 7.63 4.29 3.79
N ASP A 166 6.57 3.51 3.57
CA ASP A 166 5.25 4.01 3.20
C ASP A 166 4.41 4.44 4.41
N HIS A 167 4.59 3.79 5.57
CA HIS A 167 3.96 4.19 6.84
C HIS A 167 4.76 3.77 8.08
N GLY A 168 4.18 4.04 9.26
CA GLY A 168 4.65 3.55 10.57
C GLY A 168 3.80 2.38 11.09
N MET A 169 3.85 2.11 12.40
CA MET A 169 3.10 1.03 13.06
C MET A 169 2.68 1.45 14.47
N THR A 170 1.55 0.94 14.97
CA THR A 170 1.07 1.18 16.34
C THR A 170 0.50 -0.09 16.96
N ASP A 171 0.52 -0.17 18.30
CA ASP A 171 -0.14 -1.27 19.03
C ASP A 171 -1.67 -1.21 18.85
N ILE A 172 -2.28 -2.41 18.80
CA ILE A 172 -3.74 -2.65 18.78
C ILE A 172 -4.12 -3.62 19.92
N SER A 173 -5.38 -3.61 20.36
CA SER A 173 -5.90 -4.59 21.33
C SER A 173 -7.10 -5.35 20.77
N TRP A 174 -6.91 -6.64 20.48
CA TRP A 174 -7.96 -7.52 19.95
C TRP A 174 -9.06 -7.85 20.96
N ALA A 175 -8.78 -7.76 22.26
CA ALA A 175 -9.76 -8.10 23.29
C ALA A 175 -10.68 -6.92 23.65
N ASP A 176 -10.15 -5.69 23.66
CA ASP A 176 -10.84 -4.54 24.23
C ASP A 176 -11.18 -3.45 23.21
N LYS A 177 -10.51 -3.43 22.05
CA LYS A 177 -10.57 -2.33 21.07
C LYS A 177 -10.98 -2.78 19.68
N VAL A 178 -12.03 -3.60 19.61
CA VAL A 178 -12.62 -4.07 18.37
C VAL A 178 -14.05 -3.53 18.24
N ILE A 179 -14.36 -2.95 17.08
CA ILE A 179 -15.70 -2.48 16.73
C ILE A 179 -16.27 -3.48 15.72
N GLU A 180 -17.25 -4.27 16.14
CA GLU A 180 -17.96 -5.21 15.26
C GLU A 180 -19.24 -4.54 14.70
N LEU A 181 -19.26 -4.27 13.40
CA LEU A 181 -20.36 -3.54 12.75
C LEU A 181 -21.72 -4.23 12.86
N LYS A 182 -21.75 -5.57 12.84
CA LYS A 182 -22.95 -6.41 13.00
C LYS A 182 -23.68 -6.19 14.33
N ASN A 183 -23.00 -5.65 15.35
CA ASN A 183 -23.61 -5.31 16.63
C ASN A 183 -24.43 -4.01 16.56
N TYR A 184 -24.25 -3.20 15.51
CA TYR A 184 -24.87 -1.87 15.35
C TYR A 184 -25.78 -1.79 14.13
N ILE A 185 -25.47 -2.50 13.06
CA ILE A 185 -26.23 -2.52 11.80
C ILE A 185 -26.48 -3.96 11.34
N ASN A 186 -27.51 -4.15 10.51
CA ASN A 186 -27.70 -5.43 9.83
C ASN A 186 -26.79 -5.47 8.60
N MET A 187 -25.82 -6.38 8.57
CA MET A 187 -24.86 -6.46 7.45
C MET A 187 -25.54 -6.78 6.11
N SER A 188 -26.72 -7.40 6.10
CA SER A 188 -27.49 -7.60 4.85
C SER A 188 -27.98 -6.32 4.20
N ASP A 189 -28.00 -5.20 4.95
CA ASP A 189 -28.36 -3.87 4.44
C ASP A 189 -27.17 -3.18 3.74
N THR A 190 -26.03 -3.86 3.65
CA THR A 190 -24.80 -3.39 2.97
C THR A 190 -24.57 -4.18 1.69
N ILE A 191 -24.29 -3.47 0.60
CA ILE A 191 -23.98 -4.06 -0.72
C ILE A 191 -22.55 -4.58 -0.75
N GLN A 192 -21.62 -3.81 -0.17
CA GLN A 192 -20.20 -4.12 -0.17
C GLN A 192 -19.52 -3.49 1.05
N MET A 193 -18.51 -4.21 1.56
CA MET A 193 -17.56 -3.72 2.54
C MET A 193 -16.15 -4.01 2.03
N LYS A 194 -15.25 -3.02 2.12
CA LYS A 194 -13.84 -3.19 1.77
C LYS A 194 -12.96 -2.83 2.95
N ASP A 195 -11.95 -3.68 3.15
CA ASP A 195 -10.99 -3.67 4.23
C ASP A 195 -11.55 -4.02 5.63
N ARG A 196 -10.64 -4.23 6.58
CA ARG A 196 -10.89 -4.32 8.03
C ARG A 196 -9.75 -3.60 8.76
N GLY A 197 -10.05 -2.93 9.85
CA GLY A 197 -9.04 -2.27 10.68
C GLY A 197 -9.27 -0.76 10.81
N PRO A 198 -8.27 0.09 10.53
CA PRO A 198 -8.35 1.52 10.86
C PRO A 198 -9.19 2.34 9.89
N VAL A 199 -9.32 1.91 8.63
CA VAL A 199 -10.13 2.59 7.61
C VAL A 199 -10.93 1.54 6.86
N VAL A 200 -12.26 1.62 6.95
CA VAL A 200 -13.17 0.69 6.30
C VAL A 200 -14.08 1.45 5.33
N SER A 201 -14.22 0.92 4.13
CA SER A 201 -15.10 1.47 3.10
C SER A 201 -16.41 0.68 3.04
N LEU A 202 -17.54 1.38 3.11
CA LEU A 202 -18.86 0.76 3.20
C LEU A 202 -19.82 1.33 2.13
N TRP A 203 -20.50 0.44 1.41
CA TRP A 203 -21.56 0.76 0.45
C TRP A 203 -22.90 0.23 0.97
N PRO A 204 -23.70 1.05 1.68
CA PRO A 204 -25.08 0.73 2.03
C PRO A 204 -25.97 0.47 0.81
N ALA A 205 -27.05 -0.28 1.00
CA ALA A 205 -28.19 -0.18 0.08
C ALA A 205 -28.71 1.28 0.04
N PRO A 206 -29.11 1.83 -1.12
CA PRO A 206 -29.45 3.26 -1.24
C PRO A 206 -30.51 3.74 -0.24
N GLU A 207 -31.53 2.93 0.00
CA GLU A 207 -32.61 3.20 0.95
C GLU A 207 -32.17 3.07 2.43
N LYS A 208 -31.03 2.41 2.67
CA LYS A 208 -30.46 2.17 4.00
C LYS A 208 -29.35 3.14 4.38
N HIS A 209 -28.85 3.95 3.44
CA HIS A 209 -27.72 4.86 3.66
C HIS A 209 -27.90 5.75 4.90
N ALA A 210 -29.03 6.46 5.00
CA ALA A 210 -29.27 7.39 6.11
C ALA A 210 -29.43 6.67 7.46
N GLU A 211 -30.04 5.49 7.47
CA GLU A 211 -30.22 4.65 8.65
C GLU A 211 -28.87 4.16 9.18
N ILE A 212 -28.06 3.56 8.30
CA ILE A 212 -26.73 3.03 8.61
C ILE A 212 -25.80 4.16 9.07
N HIS A 213 -25.74 5.27 8.34
CA HIS A 213 -24.93 6.42 8.73
C HIS A 213 -25.28 6.92 10.13
N LYS A 214 -26.59 7.07 10.44
CA LYS A 214 -27.04 7.52 11.76
C LYS A 214 -26.66 6.54 12.87
N LYS A 215 -26.84 5.23 12.65
CA LYS A 215 -26.50 4.18 13.62
C LYS A 215 -25.00 4.14 13.90
N LEU A 216 -24.17 4.12 12.85
CA LEU A 216 -22.72 4.05 13.00
C LEU A 216 -22.13 5.33 13.59
N LYS A 217 -22.71 6.50 13.34
CA LYS A 217 -22.27 7.78 13.94
C LYS A 217 -22.43 7.83 15.46
N ALA A 218 -23.26 6.96 16.05
CA ALA A 218 -23.42 6.86 17.50
C ALA A 218 -22.40 5.91 18.16
N VAL A 219 -21.57 5.22 17.36
CA VAL A 219 -20.55 4.31 17.86
C VAL A 219 -19.33 5.12 18.31
N GLU A 220 -18.89 4.91 19.54
CA GLU A 220 -17.69 5.55 20.07
C GLU A 220 -16.43 4.98 19.41
N HIS A 221 -15.33 5.75 19.47
CA HIS A 221 -14.00 5.35 18.99
C HIS A 221 -13.84 5.11 17.49
N MET A 222 -14.81 5.55 16.68
CA MET A 222 -14.62 5.75 15.26
C MET A 222 -15.42 6.95 14.77
N ASP A 223 -14.92 7.57 13.70
CA ASP A 223 -15.68 8.54 12.93
C ASP A 223 -16.32 7.88 11.71
N VAL A 224 -17.49 8.39 11.32
CA VAL A 224 -18.22 7.96 10.13
C VAL A 224 -18.41 9.16 9.23
N TYR A 225 -17.83 9.11 8.03
CA TYR A 225 -17.87 10.20 7.08
C TYR A 225 -18.69 9.81 5.85
N ASN A 226 -19.64 10.67 5.47
CA ASN A 226 -20.03 10.73 4.06
C ASN A 226 -18.89 11.38 3.26
N ILE A 227 -18.83 11.14 1.96
CA ILE A 227 -17.78 11.65 1.07
C ILE A 227 -17.51 13.15 1.28
N GLN A 228 -18.56 13.98 1.31
CA GLN A 228 -18.43 15.44 1.46
C GLN A 228 -17.88 15.87 2.83
N ASP A 229 -18.10 15.04 3.85
CA ASP A 229 -17.74 15.31 5.25
C ASP A 229 -16.32 14.84 5.59
N ILE A 230 -15.69 14.07 4.70
CA ILE A 230 -14.30 13.64 4.87
C ILE A 230 -13.38 14.88 4.99
N PRO A 231 -12.50 14.94 6.01
CA PRO A 231 -11.64 16.09 6.25
C PRO A 231 -10.76 16.45 5.04
N ASP A 232 -10.77 17.73 4.63
CA ASP A 232 -9.98 18.22 3.49
C ASP A 232 -8.49 17.93 3.63
N ARG A 233 -7.97 17.97 4.86
CA ARG A 233 -6.56 17.68 5.17
C ARG A 233 -6.10 16.27 4.78
N PHE A 234 -7.03 15.34 4.53
CA PHE A 234 -6.69 13.99 4.08
C PHE A 234 -6.38 13.91 2.59
N PHE A 235 -6.80 14.89 1.78
CA PHE A 235 -6.65 14.85 0.32
C PHE A 235 -7.09 13.48 -0.25
N TYR A 236 -8.28 13.05 0.17
CA TYR A 236 -8.81 11.70 -0.05
C TYR A 236 -10.16 11.72 -0.78
N LYS A 237 -11.06 12.62 -0.39
CA LYS A 237 -12.49 12.56 -0.73
C LYS A 237 -12.82 12.73 -2.21
N LYS A 238 -11.92 13.29 -3.02
CA LYS A 238 -12.13 13.42 -4.47
C LYS A 238 -11.76 12.14 -5.24
N GLY A 239 -11.26 11.11 -4.56
CA GLY A 239 -10.92 9.83 -5.19
C GLY A 239 -12.16 9.13 -5.74
N LYS A 240 -12.07 8.64 -6.99
CA LYS A 240 -13.19 8.06 -7.73
C LYS A 240 -13.73 6.75 -7.14
N PHE A 241 -12.95 6.08 -6.30
CA PHE A 241 -13.30 4.81 -5.64
C PHE A 241 -13.63 4.97 -4.16
N VAL A 242 -13.68 6.21 -3.64
CA VAL A 242 -14.10 6.46 -2.26
C VAL A 242 -15.55 6.01 -2.07
N SER A 243 -15.78 5.29 -0.97
CA SER A 243 -17.09 4.73 -0.62
C SER A 243 -18.07 5.80 -0.15
N PRO A 244 -19.40 5.57 -0.27
CA PRO A 244 -20.42 6.45 0.27
C PRO A 244 -20.26 6.73 1.75
N LEU A 245 -19.85 5.72 2.53
CA LEU A 245 -19.50 5.83 3.94
C LEU A 245 -18.08 5.31 4.16
N THR A 246 -17.20 6.19 4.66
CA THR A 246 -15.85 5.84 5.10
C THR A 246 -15.80 5.87 6.62
N LEU A 247 -15.44 4.74 7.23
CA LEU A 247 -15.26 4.60 8.68
C LEU A 247 -13.79 4.76 9.01
N VAL A 248 -13.47 5.56 10.02
CA VAL A 248 -12.08 5.80 10.47
C VAL A 248 -12.00 5.56 11.97
N ALA A 249 -11.29 4.51 12.37
CA ALA A 249 -11.12 4.17 13.77
C ALA A 249 -10.16 5.13 14.48
N GLU A 250 -10.39 5.37 15.76
CA GLU A 250 -9.39 6.00 16.62
C GLU A 250 -8.13 5.12 16.73
N LYS A 251 -6.99 5.73 17.04
CA LYS A 251 -5.71 5.02 17.14
C LYS A 251 -5.79 3.83 18.10
N GLY A 252 -5.43 2.65 17.60
CA GLY A 252 -5.40 1.39 18.36
C GLY A 252 -6.73 0.63 18.39
N TRP A 253 -7.79 1.17 17.79
CA TRP A 253 -9.04 0.49 17.54
C TRP A 253 -9.06 -0.19 16.16
N PHE A 254 -9.86 -1.24 16.04
CA PHE A 254 -9.93 -2.07 14.84
C PHE A 254 -11.38 -2.37 14.47
N ILE A 255 -11.81 -1.97 13.27
CA ILE A 255 -13.17 -2.19 12.77
C ILE A 255 -13.24 -3.51 12.01
N VAL A 256 -14.24 -4.33 12.33
CA VAL A 256 -14.55 -5.59 11.63
C VAL A 256 -16.05 -5.68 11.35
N GLU A 257 -16.43 -6.68 10.55
CA GLU A 257 -17.82 -7.05 10.34
C GLU A 257 -18.53 -7.50 11.62
#